data_AF-A0A6F9C2W3-F1
#
_entry.id   AF-A0A6F9C2W3-F1
#
_cell.length_a   1.000
_cell.length_b   1.000
_cell.length_c   1.000
_cell.angle_alpha   90.00
_cell.angle_beta   90.00
_cell.angle_gamma   90.00
#
_symmetry.space_group_name_H-M   'P 1'
#
loop_
_entity.id
_entity.type
_entity.pdbx_description
1 polymer ?
#
loop_
_entity_poly.entity_id
_entity_poly.type
_entity_poly.pdbx_seq_one_letter_code
_entity_poly.pdbx_strand_id
1 'polypeptide(L)'
;MAIIFSEEDLKDVKPPCVIQNFINHDAVLYKVYVVGEAYYVVERPSIRNFPFGPAERKPIFFHSHDVSKPECASDLNSRDNVEGVSRVPIDDVIREISRCLRRALDVSLFGIDIIISNQTGQHAVIDINAFPGYEGVPEFFDDLLSHLTSVLQERAFGKTSVVGGQPTAAALADCGKPCMLLGNESNTWIVEGDGVKRGGNQGLGCDSEVSANFQQHCVSDIPTKASSH
;
A
#
# COMPACT_ATOMS: atom_id res chain seq x y z
N MET A 1 7.73 10.31 -12.54
CA MET A 1 8.81 9.62 -11.81
C MET A 1 10.06 9.60 -12.66
N ALA A 2 11.23 9.40 -12.05
CA ALA A 2 12.49 9.26 -12.77
C ALA A 2 13.37 8.17 -12.12
N ILE A 3 14.10 7.43 -12.94
CA ILE A 3 15.18 6.53 -12.50
C ILE A 3 16.51 7.22 -12.83
N ILE A 4 17.30 7.45 -11.79
CA ILE A 4 18.57 8.17 -11.86
C ILE A 4 19.69 7.14 -11.70
N PHE A 5 20.68 7.14 -12.61
CA PHE A 5 21.77 6.16 -12.61
C PHE A 5 23.09 6.74 -12.12
N SER A 6 23.25 8.07 -12.18
CA SER A 6 24.47 8.77 -11.78
C SER A 6 24.18 10.05 -11.00
N GLU A 7 25.18 10.55 -10.27
CA GLU A 7 25.07 11.82 -9.54
C GLU A 7 24.82 13.01 -10.49
N GLU A 8 25.39 12.98 -11.70
CA GLU A 8 25.22 14.03 -12.70
C GLU A 8 23.78 14.21 -13.17
N ASP A 9 22.97 13.15 -13.07
CA ASP A 9 21.56 13.14 -13.48
C ASP A 9 20.66 13.79 -12.42
N LEU A 10 21.14 14.00 -11.18
CA LEU A 10 20.36 14.64 -10.12
C LEU A 10 20.00 16.10 -10.43
N LYS A 11 20.78 16.77 -11.30
CA LYS A 11 20.50 18.15 -11.73
C LYS A 11 19.16 18.30 -12.46
N ASP A 12 18.65 17.22 -13.04
CA ASP A 12 17.39 17.22 -13.81
C ASP A 12 16.18 16.89 -12.92
N VAL A 13 16.39 16.56 -11.64
CA VAL A 13 15.34 16.30 -10.65
C VAL A 13 14.82 17.60 -10.07
N LYS A 14 13.49 17.75 -9.98
CA LYS A 14 12.82 18.96 -9.46
C LYS A 14 12.28 18.73 -8.05
N PRO A 15 12.83 19.40 -7.02
CA PRO A 15 12.29 19.36 -5.66
C PRO A 15 10.95 20.13 -5.55
N PRO A 16 10.10 19.80 -4.55
CA PRO A 16 10.27 18.74 -3.57
C PRO A 16 9.99 17.35 -4.17
N CYS A 17 10.82 16.38 -3.83
CA CYS A 17 10.67 15.00 -4.28
C CYS A 17 11.18 14.01 -3.23
N VAL A 18 10.73 12.76 -3.32
CA VAL A 18 11.27 11.64 -2.57
C VAL A 18 12.27 10.91 -3.45
N ILE A 19 13.43 10.58 -2.89
CA ILE A 19 14.42 9.71 -3.52
C ILE A 19 14.39 8.38 -2.77
N GLN A 20 14.29 7.28 -3.53
CA GLN A 20 14.27 5.93 -3.01
C GLN A 20 15.24 5.08 -3.82
N ASN A 21 15.97 4.19 -3.15
CA ASN A 21 16.86 3.26 -3.85
C ASN A 21 16.04 2.36 -4.78
N PHE A 22 16.48 2.23 -6.02
CA PHE A 22 15.90 1.27 -6.96
C PHE A 22 16.29 -0.16 -6.57
N ILE A 23 15.32 -1.06 -6.48
CA ILE A 23 15.53 -2.46 -6.13
C ILE A 23 15.18 -3.29 -7.37
N ASN A 24 16.11 -4.09 -7.88
CA ASN A 24 15.79 -5.07 -8.92
C ASN A 24 14.86 -6.16 -8.37
N HIS A 25 13.74 -6.41 -9.06
CA HIS A 25 12.62 -7.22 -8.59
C HIS A 25 11.89 -7.97 -9.72
N ASP A 26 12.62 -8.27 -10.80
CA ASP A 26 12.18 -9.16 -11.88
C ASP A 26 10.91 -8.70 -12.62
N ALA A 27 10.67 -7.38 -12.65
CA ALA A 27 9.55 -6.73 -13.31
C ALA A 27 8.16 -7.14 -12.77
N VAL A 28 8.08 -7.61 -11.51
CA VAL A 28 6.82 -8.03 -10.89
C VAL A 28 6.48 -7.19 -9.66
N LEU A 29 5.30 -6.56 -9.67
CA LEU A 29 4.72 -5.86 -8.54
C LEU A 29 3.61 -6.69 -7.92
N TYR A 30 3.61 -6.82 -6.59
CA TYR A 30 2.55 -7.43 -5.83
C TYR A 30 1.71 -6.35 -5.13
N LYS A 31 0.53 -6.06 -5.67
CA LYS A 31 -0.43 -5.17 -5.03
C LYS A 31 -1.19 -5.95 -3.96
N VAL A 32 -0.97 -5.58 -2.71
CA VAL A 32 -1.71 -6.12 -1.56
C VAL A 32 -2.85 -5.17 -1.25
N TYR A 33 -4.08 -5.61 -1.45
CA TYR A 33 -5.27 -4.86 -1.07
C TYR A 33 -5.78 -5.33 0.27
N VAL A 34 -5.86 -4.42 1.24
CA VAL A 34 -6.28 -4.69 2.61
C VAL A 34 -7.69 -4.14 2.84
N VAL A 35 -8.54 -4.99 3.41
CA VAL A 35 -9.92 -4.67 3.82
C VAL A 35 -10.12 -5.19 5.24
N GLY A 36 -9.89 -4.32 6.23
CA GLY A 36 -9.95 -4.72 7.63
C GLY A 36 -8.89 -5.76 7.98
N GLU A 37 -9.33 -6.97 8.35
CA GLU A 37 -8.46 -8.10 8.64
C GLU A 37 -8.12 -8.94 7.40
N ALA A 38 -8.91 -8.83 6.33
CA ALA A 38 -8.72 -9.57 5.08
C ALA A 38 -7.73 -8.85 4.15
N TYR A 39 -7.05 -9.63 3.29
CA TYR A 39 -6.24 -9.07 2.21
C TYR A 39 -6.13 -9.98 0.99
N TYR A 40 -5.83 -9.35 -0.15
CA TYR A 40 -5.70 -9.99 -1.46
C TYR A 40 -4.41 -9.54 -2.13
N VAL A 41 -3.74 -10.47 -2.80
CA VAL A 41 -2.53 -10.17 -3.57
C VAL A 41 -2.85 -10.27 -5.06
N VAL A 42 -2.58 -9.19 -5.79
CA VAL A 42 -2.74 -9.09 -7.24
C VAL A 42 -1.38 -8.80 -7.87
N GLU A 43 -0.95 -9.68 -8.77
CA GLU A 43 0.28 -9.48 -9.55
C GLU A 43 0.05 -8.41 -10.64
N ARG A 44 1.03 -7.52 -10.82
CA ARG A 44 1.04 -6.49 -11.86
C ARG A 44 2.40 -6.42 -12.54
N PRO A 45 2.45 -6.01 -13.82
CA PRO A 45 3.71 -5.62 -14.46
C PRO A 45 4.41 -4.52 -13.66
N SER A 46 5.74 -4.53 -13.68
CA SER A 46 6.58 -3.53 -13.01
C SER A 46 7.83 -3.23 -13.81
N ILE A 47 8.64 -2.30 -13.30
CA ILE A 47 9.87 -1.86 -13.95
C ILE A 47 10.88 -3.02 -14.02
N ARG A 48 11.45 -3.24 -15.20
CA ARG A 48 12.50 -4.23 -15.45
C ARG A 48 13.75 -4.02 -14.61
N ASN A 49 14.56 -5.08 -14.52
CA ASN A 49 15.86 -5.00 -13.89
C ASN A 49 16.84 -4.12 -14.68
N PHE A 50 17.75 -3.47 -13.95
CA PHE A 50 18.90 -2.77 -14.50
C PHE A 50 20.21 -3.45 -14.06
N PRO A 51 21.21 -3.57 -14.95
CA PRO A 51 22.51 -4.14 -14.58
C PRO A 51 23.20 -3.31 -13.50
N PHE A 52 23.84 -4.01 -12.56
CA PHE A 52 24.64 -3.40 -11.49
C PHE A 52 25.92 -2.76 -12.02
N GLY A 53 26.38 -1.73 -11.33
CA GLY A 53 27.62 -1.02 -11.63
C GLY A 53 27.45 0.22 -12.50
N PRO A 54 28.53 1.01 -12.68
CA PRO A 54 28.50 2.20 -13.50
C PRO A 54 28.25 1.78 -14.95
N ALA A 55 27.09 2.16 -15.45
CA ALA A 55 26.79 2.11 -16.86
C ALA A 55 26.41 3.52 -17.25
N GLU A 56 27.02 4.03 -18.32
CA GLU A 56 26.63 5.29 -18.93
C GLU A 56 25.20 5.14 -19.46
N ARG A 57 24.23 5.47 -18.61
CA ARG A 57 22.81 5.43 -18.90
C ARG A 57 22.24 6.80 -18.63
N LYS A 58 21.35 7.23 -19.51
CA LYS A 58 20.58 8.44 -19.31
C LYS A 58 19.47 8.17 -18.28
N PRO A 59 19.07 9.20 -17.52
CA PRO A 59 17.94 9.09 -16.61
C PRO A 59 16.67 8.74 -17.41
N ILE A 60 15.84 7.88 -16.82
CA ILE A 60 14.59 7.44 -17.45
C ILE A 60 13.45 8.18 -16.77
N PHE A 61 12.68 8.96 -17.54
CA PHE A 61 11.49 9.65 -17.06
C PHE A 61 10.24 8.90 -17.52
N PHE A 62 9.31 8.67 -16.59
CA PHE A 62 8.08 7.93 -16.88
C PHE A 62 6.95 8.32 -15.93
N HIS A 63 5.70 8.03 -16.32
CA HIS A 63 4.54 8.08 -15.43
C HIS A 63 4.24 6.68 -14.92
N SER A 64 3.96 6.54 -13.61
CA SER A 64 3.70 5.24 -12.98
C SER A 64 2.51 4.49 -13.59
N HIS A 65 1.50 5.23 -14.06
CA HIS A 65 0.34 4.67 -14.75
C HIS A 65 0.66 3.95 -16.05
N ASP A 66 1.78 4.26 -16.70
CA ASP A 66 2.16 3.65 -17.98
C ASP A 66 2.95 2.35 -17.79
N VAL A 67 3.26 1.98 -16.54
CA VAL A 67 4.15 0.85 -16.22
C VAL A 67 3.42 -0.28 -15.50
N SER A 68 2.53 0.04 -14.55
CA SER A 68 2.02 -0.95 -13.57
C SER A 68 0.52 -1.25 -13.64
N LYS A 69 -0.15 -0.92 -14.76
CA LYS A 69 -1.51 -1.39 -15.02
C LYS A 69 -1.51 -2.78 -15.70
N PRO A 70 -2.60 -3.57 -15.59
CA PRO A 70 -2.67 -4.90 -16.18
C PRO A 70 -2.37 -4.94 -17.68
N GLU A 71 -2.78 -3.90 -18.41
CA GLU A 71 -2.63 -3.76 -19.86
C GLU A 71 -1.30 -3.12 -20.32
N CYS A 72 -0.43 -2.69 -19.39
CA CYS A 72 0.80 -2.01 -19.75
C CYS A 72 1.82 -2.95 -20.40
N ALA A 73 2.24 -2.64 -21.62
CA ALA A 73 3.38 -3.26 -22.29
C ALA A 73 4.28 -2.15 -22.90
N SER A 74 5.50 -2.04 -22.39
CA SER A 74 6.52 -1.09 -22.83
C SER A 74 7.92 -1.68 -22.62
N ASP A 75 8.94 -1.08 -23.23
CA ASP A 75 10.35 -1.50 -23.01
C ASP A 75 10.77 -1.44 -21.53
N LEU A 76 10.08 -0.63 -20.72
CA LEU A 76 10.36 -0.45 -19.29
C LEU A 76 9.78 -1.54 -18.41
N ASN A 77 8.79 -2.32 -18.87
CA ASN A 77 8.23 -3.44 -18.13
C ASN A 77 8.37 -4.78 -18.87
N SER A 78 9.24 -4.83 -19.88
CA SER A 78 9.56 -6.07 -20.60
C SER A 78 10.30 -7.06 -19.71
N ARG A 79 9.94 -8.34 -19.81
CA ARG A 79 10.54 -9.44 -19.04
C ARG A 79 11.72 -10.12 -19.76
N ASP A 80 12.18 -9.55 -20.88
CA ASP A 80 13.17 -10.18 -21.76
C ASP A 80 14.52 -10.46 -21.07
N ASN A 81 14.80 -9.77 -19.95
CA ASN A 81 16.03 -9.91 -19.16
C ASN A 81 15.80 -10.54 -17.78
N VAL A 82 14.65 -11.19 -17.56
CA VAL A 82 14.36 -11.90 -16.31
C VAL A 82 14.81 -13.35 -16.45
N GLU A 83 15.99 -13.66 -15.90
CA GLU A 83 16.46 -15.04 -15.78
C GLU A 83 15.80 -15.70 -14.56
N GLY A 84 14.85 -16.63 -14.80
CA GLY A 84 14.24 -17.45 -13.75
C GLY A 84 12.75 -17.15 -13.45
N VAL A 85 12.21 -17.87 -12.45
CA VAL A 85 10.83 -17.68 -11.96
C VAL A 85 10.85 -16.58 -10.91
N SER A 86 10.00 -15.56 -11.09
CA SER A 86 9.83 -14.48 -10.09
C SER A 86 9.46 -15.10 -8.73
N ARG A 87 10.08 -14.58 -7.67
CA ARG A 87 9.79 -15.04 -6.31
C ARG A 87 8.36 -14.62 -5.94
N VAL A 88 7.65 -15.49 -5.24
CA VAL A 88 6.28 -15.23 -4.76
C VAL A 88 6.34 -14.62 -3.36
N PRO A 89 5.45 -13.67 -3.01
CA PRO A 89 5.45 -13.09 -1.67
C PRO A 89 5.08 -14.11 -0.59
N ILE A 90 5.68 -13.95 0.59
CA ILE A 90 5.46 -14.83 1.74
C ILE A 90 4.26 -14.30 2.50
N ASP A 91 3.22 -15.14 2.63
CA ASP A 91 1.93 -14.78 3.24
C ASP A 91 2.10 -14.21 4.65
N ASP A 92 2.89 -14.89 5.48
CA ASP A 92 3.16 -14.47 6.87
C ASP A 92 3.79 -13.07 6.94
N VAL A 93 4.65 -12.73 5.99
CA VAL A 93 5.28 -11.41 5.92
C VAL A 93 4.24 -10.35 5.51
N ILE A 94 3.39 -10.64 4.53
CA ILE A 94 2.32 -9.72 4.11
C ILE A 94 1.35 -9.50 5.28
N ARG A 95 0.90 -10.56 5.93
CA ARG A 95 -0.03 -10.50 7.06
C ARG A 95 0.52 -9.65 8.18
N GLU A 96 1.81 -9.80 8.50
CA GLU A 96 2.48 -9.02 9.52
C GLU A 96 2.65 -7.54 9.12
N ILE A 97 3.06 -7.25 7.87
CA ILE A 97 3.14 -5.88 7.34
C ILE A 97 1.77 -5.19 7.43
N SER A 98 0.70 -5.85 6.93
CA SER A 98 -0.66 -5.32 6.97
C SER A 98 -1.12 -5.06 8.39
N ARG A 99 -0.88 -5.98 9.32
CA ARG A 99 -1.22 -5.81 10.75
C ARG A 99 -0.48 -4.63 11.38
N CYS A 100 0.81 -4.47 11.10
CA CYS A 100 1.63 -3.38 11.63
C CYS A 100 1.20 -2.02 11.08
N LEU A 101 0.96 -1.91 9.77
CA LEU A 101 0.51 -0.66 9.14
C LEU A 101 -0.88 -0.23 9.63
N ARG A 102 -1.82 -1.16 9.77
CA ARG A 102 -3.15 -0.87 10.33
C ARG A 102 -3.07 -0.24 11.72
N ARG A 103 -2.24 -0.82 12.60
CA ARG A 103 -2.08 -0.33 13.97
C ARG A 103 -1.30 0.99 14.05
N ALA A 104 -0.26 1.13 13.24
CA ALA A 104 0.61 2.31 13.29
C ALA A 104 -0.03 3.55 12.65
N LEU A 105 -0.82 3.37 11.58
CA LEU A 105 -1.42 4.46 10.82
C LEU A 105 -2.92 4.66 11.11
N ASP A 106 -3.53 3.76 11.89
CA ASP A 106 -4.97 3.74 12.19
C ASP A 106 -5.84 3.74 10.90
N VAL A 107 -5.44 2.91 9.94
CA VAL A 107 -6.14 2.70 8.66
C VAL A 107 -6.63 1.27 8.56
N SER A 108 -7.70 1.05 7.80
CA SER A 108 -8.26 -0.30 7.57
C SER A 108 -8.56 -0.61 6.11
N LEU A 109 -8.63 0.41 5.25
CA LEU A 109 -8.89 0.28 3.82
C LEU A 109 -7.72 0.91 3.08
N PHE A 110 -6.77 0.10 2.62
CA PHE A 110 -5.56 0.60 1.97
C PHE A 110 -4.94 -0.47 1.06
N GLY A 111 -4.09 -0.03 0.14
CA GLY A 111 -3.28 -0.88 -0.71
C GLY A 111 -1.80 -0.69 -0.40
N ILE A 112 -1.02 -1.76 -0.52
CA ILE A 112 0.43 -1.75 -0.37
C ILE A 112 1.03 -2.31 -1.65
N ASP A 113 1.98 -1.59 -2.22
CA ASP A 113 2.75 -2.07 -3.37
C ASP A 113 4.05 -2.70 -2.86
N ILE A 114 4.18 -4.02 -3.05
CA ILE A 114 5.32 -4.81 -2.60
C ILE A 114 6.10 -5.32 -3.80
N ILE A 115 7.41 -5.13 -3.77
CA ILE A 115 8.35 -5.79 -4.68
C ILE A 115 9.27 -6.72 -3.89
N ILE A 116 9.80 -7.75 -4.53
CA ILE A 116 10.72 -8.71 -3.90
C ILE A 116 12.09 -8.56 -4.52
N SER A 117 13.09 -8.20 -3.71
CA SER A 117 14.47 -8.08 -4.18
C SER A 117 14.93 -9.41 -4.79
N ASN A 118 15.39 -9.39 -6.04
CA ASN A 118 15.90 -10.60 -6.67
C ASN A 118 17.27 -11.04 -6.10
N GLN A 119 18.00 -10.11 -5.49
CA GLN A 119 19.26 -10.37 -4.78
C GLN A 119 19.00 -11.04 -3.41
N THR A 120 18.19 -10.42 -2.56
CA THR A 120 18.07 -10.84 -1.14
C THR A 120 16.81 -11.67 -0.87
N GLY A 121 15.79 -11.58 -1.73
CA GLY A 121 14.46 -12.15 -1.47
C GLY A 121 13.62 -11.37 -0.47
N GLN A 122 14.08 -10.21 0.00
CA GLN A 122 13.34 -9.40 0.96
C GLN A 122 12.17 -8.67 0.29
N HIS A 123 11.06 -8.56 1.02
CA HIS A 123 9.89 -7.76 0.66
C HIS A 123 10.16 -6.29 0.93
N ALA A 124 10.06 -5.45 -0.09
CA ALA A 124 10.14 -4.01 0.05
C ALA A 124 8.77 -3.39 -0.26
N VAL A 125 8.23 -2.64 0.70
CA VAL A 125 7.06 -1.79 0.50
C VAL A 125 7.53 -0.52 -0.19
N ILE A 126 7.01 -0.24 -1.38
CA ILE A 126 7.42 0.90 -2.20
C ILE A 126 6.35 1.98 -2.32
N ASP A 127 5.07 1.64 -2.11
CA ASP A 127 3.96 2.59 -2.09
C ASP A 127 2.85 2.12 -1.15
N ILE A 128 2.11 3.08 -0.60
CA ILE A 128 0.93 2.85 0.23
C ILE A 128 -0.18 3.81 -0.18
N ASN A 129 -1.35 3.28 -0.49
CA ASN A 129 -2.48 4.05 -0.98
C ASN A 129 -3.66 3.90 -0.03
N ALA A 130 -4.24 5.00 0.43
CA ALA A 130 -5.49 4.98 1.18
C ALA A 130 -6.66 4.69 0.23
N PHE A 131 -7.51 3.73 0.59
CA PHE A 131 -8.70 3.33 -0.17
C PHE A 131 -8.47 3.26 -1.69
N PRO A 132 -7.68 2.29 -2.18
CA PRO A 132 -7.39 2.15 -3.61
C PRO A 132 -8.62 1.62 -4.39
N GLY A 133 -8.44 1.34 -5.68
CA GLY A 133 -9.52 0.84 -6.56
C GLY A 133 -9.90 -0.64 -6.40
N TYR A 134 -9.16 -1.44 -5.61
CA TYR A 134 -9.43 -2.87 -5.36
C TYR A 134 -9.62 -3.74 -6.62
N GLU A 135 -9.05 -3.33 -7.75
CA GLU A 135 -9.16 -4.05 -9.02
C GLU A 135 -8.45 -5.41 -8.93
N GLY A 136 -9.22 -6.49 -9.19
CA GLY A 136 -8.77 -7.87 -9.03
C GLY A 136 -9.13 -8.49 -7.67
N VAL A 137 -9.92 -7.81 -6.83
CA VAL A 137 -10.43 -8.34 -5.56
C VAL A 137 -11.90 -8.77 -5.73
N PRO A 138 -12.20 -10.07 -5.82
CA PRO A 138 -13.56 -10.55 -6.12
C PRO A 138 -14.56 -10.28 -4.98
N GLU A 139 -14.14 -10.44 -3.73
CA GLU A 139 -15.01 -10.40 -2.54
C GLU A 139 -15.02 -9.03 -1.83
N PHE A 140 -14.58 -7.97 -2.51
CA PHE A 140 -14.37 -6.65 -1.88
C PHE A 140 -15.59 -6.15 -1.08
N PHE A 141 -16.80 -6.29 -1.63
CA PHE A 141 -18.01 -5.80 -0.96
C PHE A 141 -18.37 -6.61 0.29
N ASP A 142 -18.15 -7.92 0.26
CA ASP A 142 -18.43 -8.80 1.38
C ASP A 142 -17.43 -8.60 2.52
N ASP A 143 -16.14 -8.41 2.19
CA ASP A 143 -15.11 -8.06 3.16
C ASP A 143 -15.35 -6.69 3.77
N LEU A 144 -15.77 -5.70 2.96
CA LEU A 144 -16.09 -4.37 3.44
C LEU A 144 -17.27 -4.41 4.42
N LEU A 145 -18.32 -5.16 4.09
CA LEU A 145 -19.47 -5.33 4.97
C LEU A 145 -19.08 -6.02 6.28
N SER A 146 -18.27 -7.08 6.20
CA SER A 146 -17.75 -7.80 7.37
C SER A 146 -16.91 -6.88 8.26
N HIS A 147 -16.03 -6.08 7.66
CA HIS A 147 -15.21 -5.10 8.38
C HIS A 147 -16.04 -4.02 9.06
N LEU A 148 -17.00 -3.42 8.35
CA LEU A 148 -17.91 -2.43 8.92
C LEU A 148 -18.71 -3.01 10.10
N THR A 149 -19.17 -4.26 9.97
CA THR A 149 -19.87 -4.97 11.04
C THR A 149 -18.97 -5.16 12.26
N SER A 150 -17.72 -5.59 12.07
CA SER A 150 -16.74 -5.75 13.16
C SER A 150 -16.51 -4.43 13.91
N VAL A 151 -16.24 -3.34 13.18
CA VAL A 151 -16.01 -2.01 13.77
C VAL A 151 -17.23 -1.51 14.55
N LEU A 152 -18.45 -1.75 14.04
CA LEU A 152 -19.68 -1.37 14.75
C LEU A 152 -19.89 -2.20 16.02
N GLN A 153 -19.59 -3.50 15.97
CA GLN A 153 -19.66 -4.39 17.14
C GLN A 153 -18.65 -3.96 18.20
N GLU A 154 -17.38 -3.74 17.84
CA GLU A 154 -16.34 -3.24 18.75
C GLU A 154 -16.74 -1.94 19.44
N ARG A 155 -17.36 -1.01 18.70
CA ARG A 155 -17.88 0.25 19.27
C ARG A 155 -19.07 0.04 20.19
N ALA A 156 -19.94 -0.94 19.92
CA ALA A 156 -21.07 -1.27 20.78
C ALA A 156 -20.60 -1.91 22.10
N PHE A 157 -19.64 -2.84 22.04
CA PHE A 157 -19.04 -3.46 23.22
C PHE A 157 -18.13 -2.49 24.01
N GLY A 158 -17.43 -1.58 23.33
CA GLY A 158 -16.65 -0.53 23.99
C GLY A 158 -17.50 0.46 24.79
N LYS A 159 -18.77 0.67 24.41
CA LYS A 159 -19.72 1.52 25.15
C LYS A 159 -20.33 0.84 26.38
N THR A 160 -20.38 -0.50 26.43
CA THR A 160 -20.94 -1.23 27.58
C THR A 160 -19.93 -1.51 28.70
N SER A 161 -18.62 -1.32 28.44
CA SER A 161 -17.56 -1.56 29.44
C SER A 161 -17.17 -0.34 30.29
N VAL A 162 -17.74 0.85 30.07
CA VAL A 162 -17.50 2.03 30.92
C VAL A 162 -18.45 2.04 32.12
N VAL A 163 -18.32 1.02 32.98
CA VAL A 163 -18.71 1.08 34.40
C VAL A 163 -17.54 0.50 35.20
N GLY A 164 -16.60 1.37 35.57
CA GLY A 164 -15.63 1.12 36.64
C GLY A 164 -14.34 0.36 36.25
N GLY A 165 -13.33 1.08 35.77
CA GLY A 165 -11.96 0.57 35.72
C GLY A 165 -10.99 1.56 35.07
N GLN A 166 -9.93 1.97 35.78
CA GLN A 166 -8.88 2.86 35.27
C GLN A 166 -8.24 2.30 33.98
N PRO A 167 -7.87 3.16 33.02
CA PRO A 167 -7.16 2.71 31.82
C PRO A 167 -5.72 2.31 32.17
N THR A 168 -5.40 1.03 31.99
CA THR A 168 -4.00 0.59 31.92
C THR A 168 -3.46 0.94 30.53
N ALA A 169 -2.43 1.77 30.48
CA ALA A 169 -1.69 2.09 29.26
C ALA A 169 -1.17 0.79 28.62
N ALA A 170 -1.75 0.40 27.49
CA ALA A 170 -1.23 -0.67 26.67
C ALA A 170 0.07 -0.18 26.04
N ALA A 171 1.20 -0.77 26.45
CA ALA A 171 2.50 -0.51 25.88
C ALA A 171 2.46 -0.81 24.37
N LEU A 172 2.85 0.19 23.57
CA LEU A 172 3.24 0.02 22.17
C LEU A 172 4.32 -1.06 22.13
N ALA A 173 3.98 -2.24 21.60
CA ALA A 173 4.97 -3.23 21.25
C ALA A 173 5.80 -2.66 20.09
N ASP A 174 7.07 -2.39 20.40
CA ASP A 174 8.13 -1.92 19.52
C ASP A 174 8.19 -2.76 18.24
N CYS A 175 7.59 -2.27 17.16
CA CYS A 175 7.75 -2.84 15.84
C CYS A 175 9.12 -2.40 15.31
N GLY A 176 10.16 -3.15 15.70
CA GLY A 176 11.46 -3.21 15.04
C GLY A 176 12.18 -1.87 14.82
N LYS A 177 13.17 -1.60 15.67
CA LYS A 177 14.19 -0.55 15.49
C LYS A 177 14.56 -0.27 14.01
N PRO A 178 14.58 1.00 13.56
CA PRO A 178 15.13 1.35 12.27
C PRO A 178 16.64 1.09 12.26
N CYS A 179 17.12 0.42 11.21
CA CYS A 179 18.52 0.33 10.90
C CYS A 179 19.07 1.73 10.56
N MET A 180 19.93 2.24 11.45
CA MET A 180 21.02 3.20 11.23
C MET A 180 20.72 4.47 10.40
N LEU A 181 20.64 5.61 11.08
CA LEU A 181 21.33 6.85 10.68
C LEU A 181 21.52 7.72 11.94
N LEU A 182 22.77 7.85 12.37
CA LEU A 182 23.20 8.81 13.37
C LEU A 182 23.07 10.21 12.77
N GLY A 183 22.28 11.07 13.38
CA GLY A 183 22.10 12.46 12.96
C GLY A 183 21.41 13.25 14.06
N ASN A 184 22.23 13.97 14.80
CA ASN A 184 21.86 14.91 15.85
C ASN A 184 20.96 16.03 15.28
N GLU A 185 19.91 16.40 16.02
CA GLU A 185 19.58 17.78 16.43
C GLU A 185 18.06 18.02 16.58
N SER A 186 17.77 18.50 17.77
CA SER A 186 16.58 19.17 18.27
C SER A 186 16.00 20.21 17.32
N ASN A 187 14.67 20.22 17.15
CA ASN A 187 13.91 21.47 17.16
C ASN A 187 12.44 21.25 17.55
N THR A 188 12.13 21.83 18.70
CA THR A 188 10.82 22.02 19.31
C THR A 188 10.04 23.07 18.52
N TRP A 189 8.82 22.76 18.07
CA TRP A 189 7.89 23.79 17.59
C TRP A 189 6.59 23.70 18.37
N ILE A 190 6.40 24.69 19.23
CA ILE A 190 5.17 25.04 19.93
C ILE A 190 4.43 26.04 19.04
N VAL A 191 3.15 25.80 18.75
CA VAL A 191 2.16 26.88 18.57
C VAL A 191 0.83 26.42 19.18
N GLU A 192 0.32 27.26 20.09
CA GLU A 192 -0.94 27.15 20.82
C GLU A 192 -2.18 27.37 19.92
N GLY A 193 -3.33 26.94 20.42
CA GLY A 193 -4.62 26.97 19.76
C GLY A 193 -5.34 28.33 19.77
N ASP A 194 -6.40 28.45 18.99
CA ASP A 194 -7.80 28.42 19.46
C ASP A 194 -8.76 28.60 18.28
N GLY A 195 -10.01 28.12 18.40
CA GLY A 195 -11.09 28.57 17.49
C GLY A 195 -12.20 27.58 17.13
N VAL A 196 -13.02 27.21 18.11
CA VAL A 196 -14.33 26.56 17.92
C VAL A 196 -15.30 27.46 17.15
N LYS A 197 -15.95 26.94 16.08
CA LYS A 197 -17.34 27.29 15.74
C LYS A 197 -18.12 26.09 15.16
N ARG A 198 -19.22 25.76 15.85
CA ARG A 198 -20.32 24.86 15.44
C ARG A 198 -21.16 25.46 14.32
N GLY A 199 -21.68 24.58 13.47
CA GLY A 199 -22.89 24.75 12.66
C GLY A 199 -22.89 23.71 11.55
N GLY A 200 -23.93 22.97 11.22
CA GLY A 200 -25.29 22.79 11.73
C GLY A 200 -25.88 21.63 10.91
N ASN A 201 -26.65 20.75 11.56
CA ASN A 201 -27.34 19.62 10.94
C ASN A 201 -28.14 20.03 9.70
N GLN A 202 -27.98 19.31 8.58
CA GLN A 202 -29.08 18.98 7.67
C GLN A 202 -28.89 17.57 7.13
N GLY A 203 -29.83 16.69 7.48
CA GLY A 203 -29.95 15.35 6.92
C GLY A 203 -30.84 15.36 5.68
N LEU A 204 -30.47 14.52 4.72
CA LEU A 204 -31.26 14.04 3.58
C LEU A 204 -30.71 12.62 3.39
N GLY A 205 -31.46 11.54 3.57
CA GLY A 205 -32.72 11.19 2.94
C GLY A 205 -32.42 9.93 2.13
N CYS A 206 -32.87 8.76 2.62
CA CYS A 206 -32.68 7.48 1.95
C CYS A 206 -33.61 7.41 0.74
N ASP A 207 -33.06 7.34 -0.47
CA ASP A 207 -33.80 6.92 -1.65
C ASP A 207 -33.31 5.54 -2.10
N SER A 208 -34.25 4.60 -2.06
CA SER A 208 -34.14 3.23 -2.54
C SER A 208 -34.49 3.20 -4.01
N GLU A 209 -33.51 3.18 -4.92
CA GLU A 209 -33.73 2.76 -6.30
C GLU A 209 -32.66 1.75 -6.74
N VAL A 210 -33.12 0.51 -6.89
CA VAL A 210 -32.40 -0.62 -7.47
C VAL A 210 -32.30 -0.37 -8.97
N SER A 211 -31.10 -0.04 -9.47
CA SER A 211 -30.85 0.00 -10.91
C SER A 211 -30.24 -1.32 -11.37
N ALA A 212 -31.02 -2.07 -12.15
CA ALA A 212 -30.62 -3.31 -12.79
C ALA A 212 -29.69 -3.01 -13.98
N ASN A 213 -28.39 -3.21 -13.79
CA ASN A 213 -27.42 -3.40 -14.87
C ASN A 213 -26.28 -4.28 -14.37
N PHE A 214 -26.61 -5.55 -14.14
CA PHE A 214 -25.63 -6.60 -13.84
C PHE A 214 -25.78 -7.70 -14.88
N GLN A 215 -25.10 -7.53 -16.02
CA GLN A 215 -24.80 -8.67 -16.88
C GLN A 215 -23.56 -8.43 -17.73
N GLN A 216 -22.60 -9.35 -17.52
CA GLN A 216 -21.54 -9.78 -18.43
C GLN A 216 -20.35 -8.84 -18.62
N HIS A 217 -19.37 -9.00 -17.74
CA HIS A 217 -17.98 -9.04 -18.17
C HIS A 217 -17.35 -10.37 -17.78
N CYS A 218 -17.02 -11.17 -18.80
CA CYS A 218 -16.21 -12.37 -18.71
C CYS A 218 -14.85 -12.01 -18.12
N VAL A 219 -14.50 -12.66 -17.01
CA VAL A 219 -13.17 -12.52 -16.39
C VAL A 219 -12.24 -13.54 -17.04
N SER A 220 -11.11 -13.03 -17.52
CA SER A 220 -9.92 -13.81 -17.83
C SER A 220 -9.22 -14.15 -16.51
N ASP A 221 -8.89 -15.42 -16.31
CA ASP A 221 -8.30 -15.91 -15.06
C ASP A 221 -6.88 -15.35 -14.86
N ILE A 222 -6.78 -14.26 -14.10
CA ILE A 222 -5.53 -13.82 -13.50
C ILE A 222 -5.42 -14.50 -12.13
N PRO A 223 -4.31 -15.19 -11.82
CA PRO A 223 -4.15 -15.88 -10.55
C PRO A 223 -4.21 -14.88 -9.40
N THR A 224 -5.31 -14.92 -8.64
CA THR A 224 -5.54 -14.12 -7.45
C THR A 224 -5.47 -15.04 -6.24
N LYS A 225 -4.68 -14.69 -5.22
CA LYS A 225 -4.60 -15.43 -3.97
C LYS A 225 -5.26 -14.62 -2.86
N ALA A 226 -6.33 -15.18 -2.30
CA ALA A 226 -7.01 -14.66 -1.12
C ALA A 226 -6.43 -15.33 0.14
N SER A 227 -6.28 -14.57 1.22
CA SER A 227 -6.00 -15.11 2.54
C SER A 227 -7.28 -15.02 3.37
N SER A 228 -7.87 -16.17 3.72
CA SER A 228 -9.04 -16.26 4.59
C SER A 228 -8.65 -16.83 5.95
N HIS A 229 -9.11 -16.17 7.02
CA HIS A 229 -9.10 -16.64 8.40
C HIS A 229 -10.54 -16.81 8.87
#